data_AF-A0A0W0TKN9-F1
#
_entry.id   AF-A0A0W0TKN9-F1
#
_cell.length_a   1.000
_cell.length_b   1.000
_cell.length_c   1.000
_cell.angle_alpha   90.00
_cell.angle_beta   90.00
_cell.angle_gamma   90.00
#
_symmetry.space_group_name_H-M   'P 1'
#
loop_
_entity.id
_entity.type
_entity.pdbx_description
1 polymer ?
#
loop_
_entity_poly.entity_id
_entity_poly.type
_entity_poly.pdbx_seq_one_letter_code
_entity_poly.pdbx_strand_id
1 'polypeptide(L)'
;MKTLRDKIMDASMPVIFYELLPPPGEKAANTDAYIDCAIDLLTSTPVNIDGVNIPEIRDESKDEQRTDEFVPKMDPRHFAERLEQAYRNINVVLNHCTVYEDWEEQKAWLLKSSAHQNLGGVILVGGSSSKIQYVGPSVIEMLQYIRSHHARELFCGGITIQTRRAHDAIRDEPHRLLTKSLNGMEFFTSQIIYDPISIKFLLRDYAYACREEGIEPKRIFLSFAPVSSQKDLRFLRWLGVFIPKTVEDELFKAEIGIGWRSLKIATNNLLEILQFMNKEKIQVPLGLNIEHVSRHNFELSFEFVERLGEVYYNHVQGFPIKF
;
A
#
# COMPACT_ATOMS: atom_id res chain seq x y z
N MET A 1 23.68 -8.06 5.85
CA MET A 1 22.30 -7.78 6.30
C MET A 1 21.37 -8.02 5.12
N LYS A 2 20.19 -8.61 5.31
CA LYS A 2 19.23 -8.83 4.20
C LYS A 2 18.70 -7.47 3.71
N THR A 3 18.64 -7.28 2.40
CA THR A 3 18.03 -6.09 1.77
C THR A 3 16.51 -6.12 1.95
N LEU A 4 15.81 -5.00 1.68
CA LEU A 4 14.35 -5.00 1.69
C LEU A 4 13.79 -6.01 0.68
N ARG A 5 14.38 -6.11 -0.52
CA ARG A 5 14.03 -7.13 -1.53
C ARG A 5 14.14 -8.55 -0.97
N ASP A 6 15.25 -8.89 -0.30
CA ASP A 6 15.44 -10.22 0.29
C ASP A 6 14.37 -10.53 1.34
N LYS A 7 14.01 -9.54 2.17
CA LYS A 7 12.94 -9.68 3.16
C LYS A 7 11.58 -9.88 2.49
N ILE A 8 11.27 -9.14 1.43
CA ILE A 8 10.01 -9.26 0.68
C ILE A 8 9.83 -10.66 0.08
N MET A 9 10.91 -11.23 -0.45
CA MET A 9 10.91 -12.54 -1.09
C MET A 9 10.87 -13.71 -0.08
N ASP A 10 11.28 -13.48 1.17
CA ASP A 10 11.30 -14.50 2.21
C ASP A 10 9.98 -14.50 3.00
N ALA A 11 9.12 -15.48 2.71
CA ALA A 11 7.81 -15.63 3.33
C ALA A 11 7.85 -15.76 4.87
N SER A 12 8.98 -16.19 5.44
CA SER A 12 9.15 -16.34 6.90
C SER A 12 9.51 -15.04 7.61
N MET A 13 9.84 -13.98 6.86
CA MET A 13 10.21 -12.69 7.43
C MET A 13 8.98 -11.76 7.52
N PRO A 14 8.69 -11.21 8.71
CA PRO A 14 7.72 -10.13 8.81
C PRO A 14 8.31 -8.90 8.11
N VAL A 15 7.46 -8.26 7.30
CA VAL A 15 7.80 -7.02 6.59
C VAL A 15 6.67 -6.02 6.76
N ILE A 16 7.02 -4.83 7.24
CA ILE A 16 6.09 -3.73 7.46
C ILE A 16 6.52 -2.51 6.67
N PHE A 17 5.58 -1.95 5.93
CA PHE A 17 5.66 -0.64 5.33
C PHE A 17 4.90 0.39 6.16
N TYR A 18 5.46 1.59 6.19
CA TYR A 18 4.77 2.79 6.63
C TYR A 18 4.62 3.72 5.44
N GLU A 19 3.39 4.05 5.07
CA GLU A 19 3.12 4.86 3.90
C GLU A 19 2.94 6.32 4.29
N LEU A 20 3.71 7.20 3.62
CA LEU A 20 3.69 8.64 3.85
C LEU A 20 3.26 9.36 2.57
N LEU A 21 2.12 10.04 2.64
CA LEU A 21 1.69 10.92 1.56
C LEU A 21 2.68 12.08 1.39
N PRO A 22 3.14 12.37 0.16
CA PRO A 22 3.96 13.55 -0.06
C PRO A 22 3.25 14.85 0.36
N PRO A 23 4.00 15.86 0.86
CA PRO A 23 3.45 17.17 1.16
C PRO A 23 2.92 17.88 -0.11
N PRO A 24 2.07 18.93 -0.01
CA PRO A 24 1.53 19.63 -1.15
C PRO A 24 2.59 20.60 -1.71
N GLY A 25 3.24 20.27 -2.80
CA GLY A 25 4.31 21.07 -3.42
C GLY A 25 5.56 21.29 -2.56
N GLU A 26 6.64 21.75 -3.20
CA GLU A 26 7.98 21.89 -2.58
C GLU A 26 8.05 22.99 -1.50
N LYS A 27 7.20 24.01 -1.58
CA LYS A 27 7.22 25.19 -0.71
C LYS A 27 6.13 25.18 0.36
N ALA A 28 5.46 24.06 0.59
CA ALA A 28 4.49 24.01 1.68
C ALA A 28 5.16 24.33 3.01
N ALA A 29 4.57 25.27 3.75
CA ALA A 29 4.89 25.46 5.15
C ALA A 29 4.73 24.12 5.88
N ASN A 30 5.69 23.81 6.76
CA ASN A 30 5.73 22.62 7.61
C ASN A 30 6.16 21.30 6.94
N THR A 31 6.71 21.30 5.73
CA THR A 31 7.32 20.08 5.14
C THR A 31 8.43 19.51 6.02
N ASP A 32 9.31 20.36 6.55
CA ASP A 32 10.43 19.91 7.38
C ASP A 32 9.94 19.31 8.70
N ALA A 33 9.00 19.98 9.38
CA ALA A 33 8.36 19.45 10.58
C ALA A 33 7.61 18.13 10.32
N TYR A 34 6.99 17.97 9.15
CA TYR A 34 6.36 16.70 8.75
C TYR A 34 7.38 15.57 8.58
N ILE A 35 8.54 15.88 7.98
CA ILE A 35 9.66 14.94 7.85
C ILE A 35 10.20 14.58 9.24
N ASP A 36 10.42 15.57 10.11
CA ASP A 36 10.92 15.34 11.47
C ASP A 36 9.97 14.40 12.25
N CYS A 37 8.65 14.65 12.24
CA CYS A 37 7.67 13.76 12.86
C CYS A 37 7.70 12.34 12.25
N ALA A 38 7.89 12.23 10.93
CA ALA A 38 8.02 10.93 10.29
C ALA A 38 9.29 10.19 10.73
N ILE A 39 10.44 10.87 10.82
CA ILE A 39 11.69 10.27 11.30
C ILE A 39 11.58 9.86 12.77
N ASP A 40 10.99 10.70 13.61
CA ASP A 40 10.74 10.39 15.02
C ASP A 40 9.91 9.11 15.14
N LEU A 41 8.82 8.97 14.38
CA LEU A 41 8.01 7.75 14.35
C LEU A 41 8.83 6.54 13.89
N LEU A 42 9.55 6.67 12.76
CA LEU A 42 10.33 5.58 12.16
C LEU A 42 11.44 5.06 13.10
N THR A 43 11.96 5.91 13.98
CA THR A 43 13.09 5.59 14.87
C THR A 43 12.69 5.27 16.30
N SER A 44 11.48 5.65 16.73
CA SER A 44 10.99 5.44 18.10
C SER A 44 10.08 4.22 18.27
N THR A 45 9.53 3.68 17.18
CA THR A 45 8.66 2.50 17.27
C THR A 45 9.44 1.24 17.68
N PRO A 46 8.91 0.42 18.61
CA PRO A 46 9.53 -0.86 18.97
C PRO A 46 9.41 -1.91 17.85
N VAL A 47 8.52 -1.68 16.87
CA VAL A 47 8.29 -2.54 15.72
C VAL A 47 9.13 -2.05 14.55
N ASN A 48 9.93 -2.94 13.95
CA ASN A 48 10.79 -2.55 12.83
C ASN A 48 9.95 -2.22 11.57
N ILE A 49 10.01 -0.98 11.11
CA ILE A 49 9.49 -0.57 9.79
C ILE A 49 10.59 -0.84 8.74
N ASP A 50 10.28 -1.69 7.77
CA ASP A 50 11.25 -2.15 6.78
C ASP A 50 11.42 -1.21 5.58
N GLY A 51 10.38 -0.42 5.28
CA GLY A 51 10.40 0.56 4.21
C GLY A 51 9.30 1.60 4.33
N VAL A 52 9.56 2.77 3.74
CA VAL A 52 8.59 3.85 3.60
C VAL A 52 7.96 3.76 2.21
N ASN A 53 6.66 3.50 2.15
CA ASN A 53 5.92 3.55 0.90
C ASN A 53 5.51 5.00 0.60
N ILE A 54 5.72 5.46 -0.63
CA ILE A 54 5.46 6.85 -1.03
C ILE A 54 4.57 6.83 -2.26
N PRO A 55 3.27 7.12 -2.09
CA PRO A 55 2.32 7.06 -3.18
C PRO A 55 2.45 8.29 -4.08
N GLU A 56 2.18 8.07 -5.35
CA GLU A 56 1.88 9.15 -6.29
C GLU A 56 0.39 9.45 -6.23
N ILE A 57 0.03 10.71 -6.06
CA ILE A 57 -1.37 11.15 -5.98
C ILE A 57 -1.68 12.02 -7.20
N ARG A 58 -2.66 11.60 -7.99
CA ARG A 58 -3.15 12.30 -9.19
C ARG A 58 -4.58 12.81 -8.98
N ASP A 59 -4.96 13.84 -9.73
CA ASP A 59 -6.34 14.32 -9.78
C ASP A 59 -7.13 13.48 -10.80
N GLU A 60 -7.79 12.43 -10.34
CA GLU A 60 -8.43 11.44 -11.21
C GLU A 60 -9.95 11.63 -11.36
N SER A 61 -10.55 12.55 -10.60
CA SER A 61 -12.02 12.75 -10.58
C SER A 61 -12.45 13.97 -11.40
N LYS A 62 -13.32 13.74 -12.40
CA LYS A 62 -14.08 14.78 -13.13
C LYS A 62 -15.57 14.81 -12.75
N ASP A 63 -15.96 14.30 -11.59
CA ASP A 63 -17.37 14.35 -11.16
C ASP A 63 -17.78 15.76 -10.69
N GLU A 64 -18.99 16.17 -11.06
CA GLU A 64 -19.54 17.54 -10.97
C GLU A 64 -19.82 18.03 -9.54
N GLN A 65 -19.66 17.19 -8.51
CA GLN A 65 -19.93 17.55 -7.10
C GLN A 65 -18.66 17.90 -6.32
N ARG A 66 -17.77 18.70 -6.92
CA ARG A 66 -16.55 19.14 -6.25
C ARG A 66 -16.85 20.18 -5.18
N THR A 67 -16.58 19.86 -3.90
CA THR A 67 -16.61 20.85 -2.82
C THR A 67 -15.24 21.46 -2.50
N ASP A 68 -14.14 20.75 -2.80
CA ASP A 68 -12.76 21.18 -2.50
C ASP A 68 -11.80 21.02 -3.70
N GLU A 69 -10.87 21.96 -3.87
CA GLU A 69 -9.86 21.99 -4.95
C GLU A 69 -8.73 20.97 -4.70
N PHE A 70 -8.29 20.23 -5.73
CA PHE A 70 -7.15 19.32 -5.61
C PHE A 70 -5.85 20.11 -5.49
N VAL A 71 -5.03 19.76 -4.49
CA VAL A 71 -3.72 20.36 -4.30
C VAL A 71 -2.64 19.38 -4.77
N PRO A 72 -1.89 19.72 -5.84
CA PRO A 72 -0.78 18.90 -6.33
C PRO A 72 0.21 18.55 -5.22
N LYS A 73 0.67 17.29 -5.23
CA LYS A 73 1.65 16.77 -4.28
C LYS A 73 3.06 16.91 -4.84
N MET A 74 4.04 16.94 -3.94
CA MET A 74 5.45 16.80 -4.28
C MET A 74 5.68 15.47 -5.01
N ASP A 75 6.63 15.45 -5.96
CA ASP A 75 7.06 14.22 -6.63
C ASP A 75 7.55 13.19 -5.59
N PRO A 76 7.10 11.92 -5.64
CA PRO A 76 7.50 10.89 -4.70
C PRO A 76 9.02 10.71 -4.55
N ARG A 77 9.79 10.85 -5.64
CA ARG A 77 11.26 10.73 -5.62
C ARG A 77 11.87 11.89 -4.85
N HIS A 78 11.38 13.11 -5.10
CA HIS A 78 11.88 14.27 -4.36
C HIS A 78 11.56 14.17 -2.87
N PHE A 79 10.36 13.68 -2.51
CA PHE A 79 10.03 13.45 -1.10
C PHE A 79 10.91 12.36 -0.47
N ALA A 80 11.20 11.28 -1.21
CA ALA A 80 12.13 10.25 -0.79
C ALA A 80 13.55 10.80 -0.53
N GLU A 81 14.10 11.59 -1.45
CA GLU A 81 15.40 12.25 -1.29
C GLU A 81 15.44 13.11 -0.01
N ARG A 82 14.36 13.85 0.28
CA ARG A 82 14.24 14.68 1.48
C ARG A 82 14.21 13.84 2.77
N LEU A 83 13.53 12.70 2.77
CA LEU A 83 13.54 11.76 3.89
C LEU A 83 14.94 11.14 4.10
N GLU A 84 15.61 10.75 3.02
CA GLU A 84 16.96 10.16 3.07
C GLU A 84 18.03 11.16 3.55
N GLN A 85 17.86 12.45 3.22
CA GLN A 85 18.71 13.52 3.76
C GLN A 85 18.56 13.65 5.27
N ALA A 86 17.35 13.50 5.81
CA ALA A 86 17.09 13.56 7.24
C ALA A 86 17.53 12.26 7.95
N TYR A 87 17.33 11.10 7.32
CA TYR A 87 17.72 9.80 7.87
C TYR A 87 18.15 8.83 6.76
N ARG A 88 19.47 8.59 6.64
CA ARG A 88 20.09 7.86 5.52
C ARG A 88 19.73 6.38 5.40
N ASN A 89 19.20 5.76 6.46
CA ASN A 89 18.99 4.31 6.53
C ASN A 89 17.52 3.91 6.32
N ILE A 90 16.80 4.63 5.45
CA ILE A 90 15.41 4.32 5.08
C ILE A 90 15.41 3.61 3.73
N ASN A 91 14.76 2.44 3.63
CA ASN A 91 14.39 1.90 2.32
C ASN A 91 13.11 2.61 1.84
N VAL A 92 13.07 3.07 0.60
CA VAL A 92 11.88 3.70 0.02
C VAL A 92 11.22 2.80 -1.02
N VAL A 93 9.90 2.79 -1.05
CA VAL A 93 9.10 2.16 -2.10
C VAL A 93 8.31 3.27 -2.78
N LEU A 94 8.52 3.44 -4.07
CA LEU A 94 7.88 4.52 -4.84
C LEU A 94 6.70 3.97 -5.61
N ASN A 95 5.52 4.57 -5.48
CA ASN A 95 4.42 4.27 -6.40
C ASN A 95 4.53 5.15 -7.64
N HIS A 96 4.20 4.60 -8.80
CA HIS A 96 4.21 5.34 -10.06
C HIS A 96 3.09 4.90 -10.99
N CYS A 97 2.34 5.87 -11.51
CA CYS A 97 1.25 5.68 -12.43
C CYS A 97 1.78 5.57 -13.86
N THR A 98 1.62 4.39 -14.47
CA THR A 98 2.25 4.10 -15.77
C THR A 98 1.51 4.67 -16.97
N VAL A 99 0.28 5.15 -16.76
CA VAL A 99 -0.69 5.38 -17.84
C VAL A 99 -0.88 6.86 -18.20
N TYR A 100 -0.44 7.81 -17.36
CA TYR A 100 -0.77 9.23 -17.53
C TYR A 100 0.18 9.98 -18.46
N GLU A 101 1.43 9.54 -18.56
CA GLU A 101 2.42 10.09 -19.48
C GLU A 101 2.78 9.08 -20.56
N ASP A 102 3.21 9.58 -21.72
CA ASP A 102 3.65 8.75 -22.84
C ASP A 102 4.94 7.96 -22.54
N TRP A 103 5.29 7.04 -23.44
CA TRP A 103 6.45 6.17 -23.28
C TRP A 103 7.78 6.90 -23.08
N GLU A 104 7.98 8.09 -23.65
CA GLU A 104 9.27 8.79 -23.52
C GLU A 104 9.42 9.34 -22.10
N GLU A 105 8.37 9.96 -21.57
CA GLU A 105 8.34 10.43 -20.17
C GLU A 105 8.43 9.27 -19.18
N GLN A 106 7.74 8.15 -19.46
CA GLN A 106 7.81 6.96 -18.62
C GLN A 106 9.23 6.36 -18.55
N LYS A 107 9.92 6.25 -19.70
CA LYS A 107 11.32 5.78 -19.73
C LYS A 107 12.25 6.73 -19.00
N ALA A 108 12.06 8.04 -19.17
CA ALA A 108 12.82 9.05 -18.45
C ALA A 108 12.61 8.96 -16.94
N TRP A 109 11.37 8.69 -16.50
CA TRP A 109 11.06 8.44 -15.10
C TRP A 109 11.78 7.21 -14.57
N LEU A 110 11.70 6.06 -15.26
CA LEU A 110 12.39 4.82 -14.87
C LEU A 110 13.90 5.00 -14.73
N LEU A 111 14.52 5.67 -15.70
CA LEU A 111 15.96 5.92 -15.68
C LEU A 111 16.37 6.70 -14.43
N LYS A 112 15.65 7.79 -14.11
CA LYS A 112 15.89 8.59 -12.91
C LYS A 112 15.65 7.78 -11.63
N SER A 113 14.55 7.05 -11.55
CA SER A 113 14.21 6.23 -10.38
C SER A 113 15.22 5.11 -10.14
N SER A 114 15.74 4.48 -11.21
CA SER A 114 16.73 3.39 -11.10
C SER A 114 18.06 3.82 -10.49
N ALA A 115 18.36 5.12 -10.46
CA ALA A 115 19.54 5.69 -9.84
C ALA A 115 19.34 6.10 -8.37
N HIS A 116 18.14 5.90 -7.81
CA HIS A 116 17.81 6.33 -6.45
C HIS A 116 18.46 5.40 -5.40
N GLN A 117 19.12 5.98 -4.40
CA GLN A 117 20.10 5.27 -3.57
C GLN A 117 19.51 4.14 -2.72
N ASN A 118 18.42 4.39 -1.97
CA ASN A 118 17.80 3.36 -1.12
C ASN A 118 16.46 2.85 -1.67
N LEU A 119 16.32 2.81 -3.00
CA LEU A 119 15.12 2.28 -3.63
C LEU A 119 14.98 0.78 -3.34
N GLY A 120 13.99 0.44 -2.54
CA GLY A 120 13.64 -0.94 -2.20
C GLY A 120 12.63 -1.57 -3.14
N GLY A 121 11.89 -0.76 -3.90
CA GLY A 121 10.98 -1.23 -4.95
C GLY A 121 10.16 -0.12 -5.58
N VAL A 122 9.48 -0.45 -6.67
CA VAL A 122 8.54 0.44 -7.36
C VAL A 122 7.18 -0.24 -7.47
N ILE A 123 6.13 0.38 -6.97
CA ILE A 123 4.76 -0.09 -7.16
C ILE A 123 4.17 0.54 -8.42
N LEU A 124 3.89 -0.28 -9.42
CA LEU A 124 3.30 0.16 -10.68
C LEU A 124 1.78 0.25 -10.55
N VAL A 125 1.24 1.44 -10.84
CA VAL A 125 -0.18 1.79 -10.70
C VAL A 125 -0.78 2.03 -12.09
N GLY A 126 -1.92 1.41 -12.34
CA GLY A 126 -2.69 1.62 -13.58
C GLY A 126 -3.72 2.75 -13.42
N GLY A 127 -4.44 3.03 -14.49
CA GLY A 127 -5.50 4.03 -14.45
C GLY A 127 -6.67 3.65 -13.54
N SER A 128 -7.32 4.68 -12.99
CA SER A 128 -8.49 4.56 -12.11
C SER A 128 -9.74 4.01 -12.77
N SER A 129 -9.88 4.12 -14.09
CA SER A 129 -11.09 3.67 -14.80
C SER A 129 -10.78 3.10 -16.18
N SER A 130 -11.33 1.93 -16.47
CA SER A 130 -11.25 1.32 -17.81
C SER A 130 -12.03 2.08 -18.88
N LYS A 131 -12.81 3.10 -18.51
CA LYS A 131 -13.55 3.96 -19.45
C LYS A 131 -12.69 5.09 -20.02
N ILE A 132 -11.54 5.35 -19.41
CA ILE A 132 -10.62 6.40 -19.84
C ILE A 132 -9.61 5.79 -20.80
N GLN A 133 -9.40 6.45 -21.93
CA GLN A 133 -8.29 6.15 -22.81
C GLN A 133 -7.06 6.89 -22.31
N TYR A 134 -6.06 6.12 -21.89
CA TYR A 134 -4.81 6.63 -21.37
C TYR A 134 -3.75 6.71 -22.47
N VAL A 135 -2.81 7.65 -22.33
CA VAL A 135 -1.73 7.88 -23.32
C VAL A 135 -0.50 7.00 -23.05
N GLY A 136 -0.30 6.62 -21.79
CA GLY A 136 0.83 5.82 -21.34
C GLY A 136 0.60 4.32 -21.42
N PRO A 137 1.66 3.52 -21.24
CA PRO A 137 1.58 2.08 -21.20
C PRO A 137 0.75 1.55 -20.04
N SER A 138 0.10 0.41 -20.29
CA SER A 138 -0.47 -0.41 -19.23
C SER A 138 0.62 -0.88 -18.25
N VAL A 139 0.20 -1.27 -17.05
CA VAL A 139 1.10 -1.82 -16.02
C VAL A 139 1.88 -3.04 -16.52
N ILE A 140 1.26 -3.90 -17.33
CA ILE A 140 1.92 -5.09 -17.89
C ILE A 140 2.97 -4.72 -18.93
N GLU A 141 2.66 -3.79 -19.83
CA GLU A 141 3.63 -3.30 -20.83
C GLU A 141 4.83 -2.63 -20.15
N MET A 142 4.58 -1.80 -19.13
CA MET A 142 5.64 -1.19 -18.32
C MET A 142 6.51 -2.25 -17.63
N LEU A 143 5.88 -3.24 -17.00
CA LEU A 143 6.58 -4.33 -16.31
C LEU A 143 7.45 -5.15 -17.26
N GLN A 144 6.95 -5.43 -18.47
CA GLN A 144 7.72 -6.13 -19.52
C GLN A 144 8.92 -5.29 -20.00
N TYR A 145 8.75 -3.98 -20.14
CA TYR A 145 9.85 -3.07 -20.47
C TYR A 145 10.92 -3.07 -19.37
N ILE A 146 10.52 -2.92 -18.10
CA ILE A 146 11.43 -2.97 -16.94
C ILE A 146 12.17 -4.30 -16.88
N ARG A 147 11.48 -5.43 -17.07
CA ARG A 147 12.09 -6.75 -17.07
C ARG A 147 13.15 -6.91 -18.18
N SER A 148 12.99 -6.19 -19.29
CA SER A 148 13.90 -6.28 -20.44
C SER A 148 15.11 -5.33 -20.32
N HIS A 149 14.98 -4.21 -19.61
CA HIS A 149 15.98 -3.14 -19.60
C HIS A 149 16.54 -2.77 -18.21
N HIS A 150 15.81 -3.07 -17.14
CA HIS A 150 16.08 -2.62 -15.77
C HIS A 150 15.86 -3.70 -14.70
N ALA A 151 15.91 -5.00 -15.07
CA ALA A 151 15.57 -6.10 -14.18
C ALA A 151 16.53 -6.28 -12.98
N ARG A 152 17.74 -5.70 -13.05
CA ARG A 152 18.70 -5.76 -11.94
C ARG A 152 18.47 -4.62 -10.95
N GLU A 153 18.00 -3.49 -11.44
CA GLU A 153 17.87 -2.22 -10.75
C GLU A 153 16.49 -2.06 -10.10
N LEU A 154 15.43 -2.52 -10.77
CA LEU A 154 14.06 -2.29 -10.34
C LEU A 154 13.37 -3.58 -9.87
N PHE A 155 12.85 -3.52 -8.65
CA PHE A 155 12.04 -4.56 -8.03
C PHE A 155 10.58 -4.10 -7.99
N CYS A 156 9.71 -4.74 -8.77
CA CYS A 156 8.36 -4.22 -9.02
C CYS A 156 7.28 -4.88 -8.18
N GLY A 157 6.44 -4.04 -7.57
CA GLY A 157 5.18 -4.42 -6.95
C GLY A 157 3.98 -3.82 -7.68
N GLY A 158 2.78 -4.23 -7.31
CA GLY A 158 1.55 -3.71 -7.91
C GLY A 158 0.45 -3.48 -6.88
N ILE A 159 -0.58 -2.74 -7.27
CA ILE A 159 -1.79 -2.56 -6.44
C ILE A 159 -2.75 -3.73 -6.66
N THR A 160 -3.37 -4.21 -5.58
CA THR A 160 -4.54 -5.08 -5.59
C THR A 160 -5.77 -4.39 -5.01
N ILE A 161 -6.94 -4.63 -5.60
CA ILE A 161 -8.22 -4.04 -5.18
C ILE A 161 -9.17 -5.18 -4.79
N GLN A 162 -9.23 -5.49 -3.49
CA GLN A 162 -9.97 -6.62 -2.93
C GLN A 162 -11.48 -6.61 -3.23
N THR A 163 -12.06 -5.43 -3.46
CA THR A 163 -13.49 -5.26 -3.78
C THR A 163 -13.79 -5.43 -5.27
N ARG A 164 -12.78 -5.46 -6.14
CA ARG A 164 -12.94 -5.59 -7.59
C ARG A 164 -13.19 -7.05 -7.98
N ARG A 165 -14.38 -7.55 -7.66
CA ARG A 165 -14.81 -8.91 -8.03
C ARG A 165 -15.59 -8.91 -9.35
N ALA A 166 -15.30 -9.88 -10.23
CA ALA A 166 -15.97 -10.02 -11.52
C ALA A 166 -16.39 -11.47 -11.78
N HIS A 167 -17.52 -11.66 -12.47
CA HIS A 167 -17.95 -12.98 -12.94
C HIS A 167 -17.08 -13.53 -14.08
N ASP A 168 -16.43 -12.63 -14.81
CA ASP A 168 -15.46 -12.98 -15.84
C ASP A 168 -14.09 -13.14 -15.18
N ALA A 169 -13.58 -14.38 -15.20
CA ALA A 169 -12.33 -14.76 -14.55
C ALA A 169 -11.16 -13.86 -14.97
N ILE A 170 -11.07 -13.47 -16.25
CA ILE A 170 -9.96 -12.65 -16.76
C ILE A 170 -9.96 -11.25 -16.12
N ARG A 171 -11.15 -10.74 -15.80
CA ARG A 171 -11.33 -9.42 -15.19
C ARG A 171 -11.38 -9.45 -13.66
N ASP A 172 -11.49 -10.65 -13.06
CA ASP A 172 -11.52 -10.82 -11.61
C ASP A 172 -10.14 -10.55 -10.98
N GLU A 173 -10.12 -9.94 -9.79
CA GLU A 173 -8.87 -9.51 -9.16
C GLU A 173 -7.86 -10.65 -8.89
N PRO A 174 -8.26 -11.85 -8.42
CA PRO A 174 -7.34 -12.97 -8.25
C PRO A 174 -6.54 -13.31 -9.52
N HIS A 175 -7.22 -13.34 -10.68
CA HIS A 175 -6.55 -13.64 -11.95
C HIS A 175 -5.68 -12.47 -12.41
N ARG A 176 -6.09 -11.22 -12.17
CA ARG A 176 -5.25 -10.04 -12.43
C ARG A 176 -3.95 -10.08 -11.65
N LEU A 177 -3.97 -10.52 -10.40
CA LEU A 177 -2.75 -10.73 -9.60
C LEU A 177 -1.88 -11.83 -10.21
N LEU A 178 -2.46 -12.97 -10.54
CA LEU A 178 -1.77 -14.06 -11.21
C LEU A 178 -1.10 -13.62 -12.52
N THR A 179 -1.83 -12.93 -13.40
CA THR A 179 -1.28 -12.39 -14.66
C THR A 179 -0.11 -11.44 -14.41
N LYS A 180 -0.22 -10.54 -13.43
CA LYS A 180 0.87 -9.63 -13.05
C LYS A 180 2.09 -10.42 -12.53
N SER A 181 1.87 -11.42 -11.67
CA SER A 181 2.93 -12.28 -11.13
C SER A 181 3.67 -13.03 -12.25
N LEU A 182 2.95 -13.62 -13.20
CA LEU A 182 3.55 -14.31 -14.36
C LEU A 182 4.37 -13.38 -15.27
N ASN A 183 4.06 -12.08 -15.27
CA ASN A 183 4.82 -11.07 -16.00
C ASN A 183 6.00 -10.47 -15.21
N GLY A 184 6.25 -10.93 -13.98
CA GLY A 184 7.41 -10.53 -13.18
C GLY A 184 7.10 -9.55 -12.04
N MET A 185 5.82 -9.42 -11.64
CA MET A 185 5.46 -8.67 -10.44
C MET A 185 5.79 -9.49 -9.19
N GLU A 186 6.48 -8.90 -8.22
CA GLU A 186 7.08 -9.64 -7.11
C GLU A 186 6.34 -9.49 -5.77
N PHE A 187 5.52 -8.45 -5.63
CA PHE A 187 4.67 -8.23 -4.46
C PHE A 187 3.46 -7.34 -4.80
N PHE A 188 2.50 -7.26 -3.88
CA PHE A 188 1.34 -6.38 -4.03
C PHE A 188 1.01 -5.62 -2.75
N THR A 189 0.45 -4.43 -2.87
CA THR A 189 -0.22 -3.71 -1.76
C THR A 189 -1.72 -3.66 -2.02
N SER A 190 -2.54 -3.95 -1.01
CA SER A 190 -4.00 -3.84 -1.12
C SER A 190 -4.46 -2.38 -1.02
N GLN A 191 -5.69 -2.08 -1.42
CA GLN A 191 -6.36 -0.88 -0.91
C GLN A 191 -6.66 -1.03 0.59
N ILE A 192 -6.82 0.09 1.30
CA ILE A 192 -7.16 0.13 2.73
C ILE A 192 -8.36 -0.76 3.06
N ILE A 193 -8.23 -1.55 4.13
CA ILE A 193 -9.18 -2.58 4.55
C ILE A 193 -10.05 -2.10 5.71
N TYR A 194 -11.31 -1.77 5.43
CA TYR A 194 -12.36 -1.52 6.45
C TYR A 194 -13.31 -2.70 6.68
N ASP A 195 -13.28 -3.69 5.80
CA ASP A 195 -14.03 -4.94 5.90
C ASP A 195 -13.10 -6.12 5.57
N PRO A 196 -13.07 -7.18 6.40
CA PRO A 196 -12.17 -8.31 6.15
C PRO A 196 -12.72 -9.27 5.09
N ILE A 197 -14.02 -9.22 4.75
CA ILE A 197 -14.66 -10.22 3.89
C ILE A 197 -14.03 -10.23 2.49
N SER A 198 -13.91 -9.05 1.87
CA SER A 198 -13.41 -8.93 0.49
C SER A 198 -11.98 -9.45 0.35
N ILE A 199 -11.09 -9.08 1.29
CA ILE A 199 -9.69 -9.49 1.26
C ILE A 199 -9.50 -10.98 1.62
N LYS A 200 -10.30 -11.53 2.54
CA LYS A 200 -10.30 -12.98 2.85
C LYS A 200 -10.55 -13.81 1.59
N PHE A 201 -11.58 -13.48 0.83
CA PHE A 201 -11.89 -14.21 -0.40
C PHE A 201 -10.89 -13.95 -1.52
N LEU A 202 -10.38 -12.71 -1.68
CA LEU A 202 -9.30 -12.44 -2.62
C LEU A 202 -8.07 -13.33 -2.35
N LEU A 203 -7.63 -13.42 -1.10
CA LEU A 203 -6.45 -14.21 -0.72
C LEU A 203 -6.64 -15.70 -1.02
N ARG A 204 -7.81 -16.25 -0.69
CA ARG A 204 -8.15 -17.64 -0.98
C ARG A 204 -8.14 -17.92 -2.49
N ASP A 205 -8.86 -17.09 -3.23
CA ASP A 205 -9.07 -17.30 -4.66
C ASP A 205 -7.75 -17.08 -5.44
N TYR A 206 -6.90 -16.14 -5.00
CA TYR A 206 -5.55 -15.94 -5.55
C TYR A 206 -4.64 -17.14 -5.28
N ALA A 207 -4.66 -17.69 -4.05
CA ALA A 207 -3.90 -18.90 -3.72
C ALA A 207 -4.33 -20.11 -4.58
N TYR A 208 -5.63 -20.25 -4.87
CA TYR A 208 -6.10 -21.29 -5.78
C TYR A 208 -5.64 -21.06 -7.21
N ALA A 209 -5.78 -19.85 -7.75
CA ALA A 209 -5.32 -19.52 -9.10
C ALA A 209 -3.81 -19.78 -9.28
N CYS A 210 -2.98 -19.39 -8.32
CA CYS A 210 -1.54 -19.69 -8.33
C CYS A 210 -1.25 -21.20 -8.32
N ARG A 211 -1.98 -21.96 -7.50
CA ARG A 211 -1.83 -23.42 -7.41
C ARG A 211 -2.17 -24.11 -8.73
N GLU A 212 -3.22 -23.66 -9.41
CA GLU A 212 -3.62 -24.20 -10.72
C GLU A 212 -2.55 -23.96 -11.80
N GLU A 213 -1.87 -22.82 -11.76
CA GLU A 213 -0.74 -22.50 -12.65
C GLU A 213 0.62 -23.05 -12.16
N GLY A 214 0.66 -23.76 -11.03
CA GLY A 214 1.88 -24.34 -10.49
C GLY A 214 2.93 -23.31 -10.04
N ILE A 215 2.51 -22.12 -9.62
CA ILE A 215 3.39 -21.07 -9.07
C ILE A 215 3.06 -20.78 -7.61
N GLU A 216 4.03 -20.26 -6.87
CA GLU A 216 3.81 -19.76 -5.51
C GLU A 216 3.20 -18.34 -5.53
N PRO A 217 2.21 -18.04 -4.67
CA PRO A 217 1.67 -16.69 -4.52
C PRO A 217 2.75 -15.68 -4.09
N LYS A 218 2.66 -14.46 -4.63
CA LYS A 218 3.51 -13.34 -4.22
C LYS A 218 3.00 -12.69 -2.94
N ARG A 219 3.89 -12.00 -2.21
CA ARG A 219 3.51 -11.33 -0.96
C ARG A 219 2.44 -10.26 -1.19
N ILE A 220 1.41 -10.23 -0.34
CA ILE A 220 0.40 -9.17 -0.30
C ILE A 220 0.53 -8.39 1.01
N PHE A 221 0.82 -7.09 0.89
CA PHE A 221 0.80 -6.13 1.98
C PHE A 221 -0.64 -5.68 2.24
N LEU A 222 -1.13 -5.96 3.44
CA LEU A 222 -2.45 -5.57 3.90
C LEU A 222 -2.41 -4.12 4.39
N SER A 223 -3.24 -3.28 3.77
CA SER A 223 -3.27 -1.85 4.03
C SER A 223 -4.28 -1.45 5.10
N PHE A 224 -3.83 -0.67 6.08
CA PHE A 224 -4.67 -0.10 7.14
C PHE A 224 -4.36 1.38 7.32
N ALA A 225 -5.39 2.22 7.48
CA ALA A 225 -5.22 3.65 7.69
C ALA A 225 -5.96 4.11 8.96
N PRO A 226 -5.33 4.94 9.81
CA PRO A 226 -5.98 5.55 10.95
C PRO A 226 -6.97 6.63 10.52
N VAL A 227 -8.17 6.60 11.11
CA VAL A 227 -9.19 7.64 10.98
C VAL A 227 -9.44 8.24 12.35
N SER A 228 -9.33 9.57 12.46
CA SER A 228 -9.64 10.31 13.68
C SER A 228 -10.75 11.34 13.47
N SER A 229 -11.19 11.56 12.22
CA SER A 229 -12.20 12.57 11.87
C SER A 229 -13.04 12.19 10.65
N GLN A 230 -14.18 12.87 10.48
CA GLN A 230 -14.98 12.76 9.24
C GLN A 230 -14.20 13.23 8.01
N LYS A 231 -13.23 14.14 8.17
CA LYS A 231 -12.39 14.62 7.07
C LYS A 231 -11.51 13.51 6.52
N ASP A 232 -10.90 12.71 7.39
CA ASP A 232 -10.10 11.56 6.97
C ASP A 232 -10.96 10.55 6.21
N LEU A 233 -12.16 10.24 6.72
CA LEU A 233 -13.08 9.32 6.06
C LEU A 233 -13.48 9.81 4.65
N ARG A 234 -13.78 11.11 4.49
CA ARG A 234 -14.06 11.69 3.17
C ARG A 234 -12.86 11.59 2.24
N PHE A 235 -11.65 11.84 2.74
CA PHE A 235 -10.43 11.73 1.96
C PHE A 235 -10.17 10.29 1.49
N LEU A 236 -10.40 9.29 2.36
CA LEU A 236 -10.29 7.88 1.98
C LEU A 236 -11.32 7.47 0.93
N ARG A 237 -12.57 7.94 1.03
CA ARG A 237 -13.57 7.71 -0.02
C ARG A 237 -13.17 8.37 -1.34
N TRP A 238 -12.55 9.55 -1.29
CA TRP A 238 -12.02 10.22 -2.48
C TRP A 238 -10.90 9.41 -3.16
N LEU A 239 -10.06 8.72 -2.38
CA LEU A 239 -9.07 7.75 -2.89
C LEU A 239 -9.71 6.44 -3.43
N GLY A 240 -11.04 6.31 -3.40
CA GLY A 240 -11.76 5.13 -3.85
C GLY A 240 -11.82 3.98 -2.84
N VAL A 241 -11.46 4.23 -1.57
CA VAL A 241 -11.56 3.22 -0.50
C VAL A 241 -13.03 2.92 -0.21
N PHE A 242 -13.38 1.64 -0.25
CA PHE A 242 -14.70 1.17 0.16
C PHE A 242 -14.79 1.12 1.69
N ILE A 243 -15.73 1.90 2.25
CA ILE A 243 -16.01 1.95 3.68
C ILE A 243 -17.49 1.62 3.90
N PRO A 244 -17.84 0.43 4.43
CA PRO A 244 -19.23 0.06 4.70
C PRO A 244 -19.91 1.07 5.61
N LYS A 245 -21.21 1.29 5.40
CA LYS A 245 -21.99 2.23 6.22
C LYS A 245 -22.01 1.82 7.70
N THR A 246 -22.08 0.52 7.98
CA THR A 246 -22.01 -0.03 9.35
C THR A 246 -20.69 0.30 10.05
N VAL A 247 -19.57 0.29 9.32
CA VAL A 247 -18.25 0.65 9.86
C VAL A 247 -18.16 2.15 10.11
N GLU A 248 -18.70 2.98 9.21
CA GLU A 248 -18.83 4.43 9.46
C GLU A 248 -19.67 4.70 10.72
N ASP A 249 -20.82 4.05 10.87
CA ASP A 249 -21.67 4.24 12.05
C ASP A 249 -20.99 3.74 13.34
N GLU A 250 -20.20 2.67 13.27
CA GLU A 250 -19.38 2.20 14.39
C GLU A 250 -18.31 3.23 14.78
N LEU A 251 -17.56 3.76 13.81
CA LEU A 251 -16.50 4.76 14.04
C LEU A 251 -17.02 5.98 14.82
N PHE A 252 -18.20 6.49 14.45
CA PHE A 252 -18.76 7.74 14.99
C PHE A 252 -19.76 7.57 16.15
N LYS A 253 -19.89 6.38 16.73
CA LYS A 253 -20.75 6.17 17.91
C LYS A 253 -20.32 7.06 19.10
N ALA A 254 -21.23 7.64 19.87
CA ALA A 254 -20.88 8.76 20.77
C ALA A 254 -20.10 8.41 22.08
N GLU A 255 -19.75 7.15 22.33
CA GLU A 255 -19.26 6.69 23.65
C GLU A 255 -17.73 6.66 23.84
N ILE A 256 -16.94 6.62 22.75
CA ILE A 256 -15.47 6.46 22.74
C ILE A 256 -14.90 7.30 21.59
N GLY A 257 -13.63 7.72 21.67
CA GLY A 257 -12.95 8.47 20.61
C GLY A 257 -12.81 7.68 19.30
N ILE A 258 -12.95 8.38 18.17
CA ILE A 258 -12.92 7.81 16.80
C ILE A 258 -11.62 7.05 16.54
N GLY A 259 -10.48 7.62 16.97
CA GLY A 259 -9.16 7.00 16.77
C GLY A 259 -9.04 5.61 17.39
N TRP A 260 -9.47 5.45 18.64
CA TRP A 260 -9.49 4.15 19.31
C TRP A 260 -10.38 3.13 18.58
N ARG A 261 -11.55 3.55 18.09
CA ARG A 261 -12.41 2.66 17.30
C ARG A 261 -11.77 2.29 15.98
N SER A 262 -11.14 3.24 15.30
CA SER A 262 -10.39 2.98 14.07
C SER A 262 -9.32 1.91 14.32
N LEU A 263 -8.55 2.03 15.41
CA LEU A 263 -7.53 1.05 15.77
C LEU A 263 -8.14 -0.32 16.09
N LYS A 264 -9.24 -0.34 16.85
CA LYS A 264 -9.96 -1.57 17.19
C LYS A 264 -10.50 -2.28 15.95
N ILE A 265 -11.14 -1.55 15.03
CA ILE A 265 -11.66 -2.09 13.77
C ILE A 265 -10.51 -2.67 12.94
N ALA A 266 -9.41 -1.93 12.76
CA ALA A 266 -8.25 -2.41 12.02
C ALA A 266 -7.65 -3.68 12.65
N THR A 267 -7.52 -3.70 13.98
CA THR A 267 -7.02 -4.87 14.74
C THR A 267 -7.93 -6.08 14.55
N ASN A 268 -9.24 -5.91 14.70
CA ASN A 268 -10.22 -6.99 14.50
C ASN A 268 -10.18 -7.52 13.06
N ASN A 269 -10.13 -6.63 12.07
CA ASN A 269 -10.02 -7.01 10.66
C ASN A 269 -8.76 -7.85 10.41
N LEU A 270 -7.59 -7.40 10.91
CA LEU A 270 -6.35 -8.16 10.79
C LEU A 270 -6.48 -9.54 11.45
N LEU A 271 -6.97 -9.60 12.69
CA LEU A 271 -7.17 -10.87 13.41
C LEU A 271 -8.08 -11.83 12.63
N GLU A 272 -9.21 -11.36 12.12
CA GLU A 272 -10.13 -12.17 11.32
C GLU A 272 -9.50 -12.70 10.04
N ILE A 273 -8.70 -11.89 9.35
CA ILE A 273 -7.99 -12.30 8.14
C ILE A 273 -6.99 -13.41 8.46
N LEU A 274 -6.17 -13.22 9.50
CA LEU A 274 -5.15 -14.19 9.92
C LEU A 274 -5.78 -15.51 10.38
N GLN A 275 -6.88 -15.44 11.16
CA GLN A 275 -7.62 -16.62 11.58
C GLN A 275 -8.23 -17.38 10.40
N PHE A 276 -8.81 -16.66 9.44
CA PHE A 276 -9.38 -17.25 8.24
C PHE A 276 -8.31 -17.95 7.40
N MET A 277 -7.16 -17.31 7.18
CA MET A 277 -6.04 -17.91 6.45
C MET A 277 -5.53 -19.18 7.12
N ASN A 278 -5.38 -19.17 8.44
CA ASN A 278 -4.97 -20.36 9.20
C ASN A 278 -6.00 -21.49 9.09
N LYS A 279 -7.29 -21.17 9.24
CA LYS A 279 -8.38 -22.16 9.15
C LYS A 279 -8.46 -22.79 7.76
N GLU A 280 -8.38 -21.97 6.71
CA GLU A 280 -8.49 -22.40 5.31
C GLU A 280 -7.14 -22.87 4.73
N LYS A 281 -6.05 -22.85 5.52
CA LYS A 281 -4.68 -23.21 5.14
C LYS A 281 -4.21 -22.45 3.88
N ILE A 282 -4.52 -21.16 3.82
CA ILE A 282 -4.15 -20.28 2.71
C ILE A 282 -2.66 -19.93 2.82
N GLN A 283 -1.89 -20.27 1.79
CA GLN A 283 -0.45 -20.05 1.72
C GLN A 283 -0.13 -18.82 0.86
N VAL A 284 -0.51 -17.63 1.33
CA VAL A 284 -0.12 -16.35 0.72
C VAL A 284 0.78 -15.62 1.71
N PRO A 285 2.03 -15.27 1.37
CA PRO A 285 2.86 -14.47 2.25
C PRO A 285 2.19 -13.10 2.49
N LEU A 286 2.09 -12.69 3.74
CA LEU A 286 1.56 -11.37 4.08
C LEU A 286 2.68 -10.37 4.35
N GLY A 287 2.32 -9.10 4.28
CA GLY A 287 3.02 -7.94 4.85
C GLY A 287 2.00 -6.96 5.42
N LEU A 288 2.44 -5.94 6.15
CA LEU A 288 1.56 -4.83 6.55
C LEU A 288 1.97 -3.54 5.86
N ASN A 289 1.00 -2.74 5.45
CA ASN A 289 1.19 -1.36 5.02
C ASN A 289 0.33 -0.44 5.90
N ILE A 290 0.95 0.40 6.71
CA ILE A 290 0.23 1.35 7.57
C ILE A 290 0.23 2.71 6.90
N GLU A 291 -0.93 3.16 6.43
CA GLU A 291 -1.08 4.34 5.60
C GLU A 291 -1.39 5.60 6.41
N HIS A 292 -0.40 6.48 6.57
CA HIS A 292 -0.58 7.77 7.21
C HIS A 292 -1.18 8.79 6.23
N VAL A 293 -2.50 8.75 6.11
CA VAL A 293 -3.27 9.54 5.15
C VAL A 293 -3.58 10.97 5.61
N SER A 294 -3.34 11.31 6.87
CA SER A 294 -3.70 12.60 7.46
C SER A 294 -2.55 13.17 8.27
N ARG A 295 -2.12 14.41 8.01
CA ARG A 295 -0.93 15.00 8.67
C ARG A 295 -1.07 15.28 10.16
N HIS A 296 -2.27 15.12 10.72
CA HIS A 296 -2.60 15.53 12.07
C HIS A 296 -2.72 14.35 13.04
N ASN A 297 -2.52 13.10 12.59
CA ASN A 297 -2.77 11.91 13.41
C ASN A 297 -1.57 10.96 13.54
N PHE A 298 -0.34 11.51 13.54
CA PHE A 298 0.89 10.73 13.75
C PHE A 298 0.89 9.89 15.03
N GLU A 299 0.35 10.40 16.13
CA GLU A 299 0.24 9.61 17.37
C GLU A 299 -0.62 8.37 17.16
N LEU A 300 -1.75 8.51 16.45
CA LEU A 300 -2.62 7.40 16.13
C LEU A 300 -1.99 6.44 15.10
N SER A 301 -1.25 6.95 14.12
CA SER A 301 -0.55 6.07 13.17
C SER A 301 0.58 5.29 13.84
N PHE A 302 1.25 5.88 14.83
CA PHE A 302 2.21 5.18 15.70
C PHE A 302 1.52 4.03 16.45
N GLU A 303 0.37 4.28 17.08
CA GLU A 303 -0.42 3.23 17.75
C GLU A 303 -0.84 2.10 16.77
N PHE A 304 -1.15 2.43 15.52
CA PHE A 304 -1.43 1.44 14.47
C PHE A 304 -0.21 0.59 14.15
N VAL A 305 0.97 1.20 13.97
CA VAL A 305 2.21 0.48 13.71
C VAL A 305 2.52 -0.48 14.87
N GLU A 306 2.46 -0.01 16.11
CA GLU A 306 2.74 -0.84 17.27
C GLU A 306 1.77 -2.01 17.37
N ARG A 307 0.46 -1.71 17.37
CA ARG A 307 -0.56 -2.72 17.65
C ARG A 307 -0.71 -3.73 16.52
N LEU A 308 -0.83 -3.27 15.27
CA LEU A 308 -0.99 -4.17 14.13
C LEU A 308 0.32 -4.90 13.85
N GLY A 309 1.46 -4.22 14.01
CA GLY A 309 2.77 -4.81 13.95
C GLY A 309 2.91 -5.96 14.93
N GLU A 310 2.63 -5.78 16.21
CA GLU A 310 2.67 -6.84 17.22
C GLU A 310 1.83 -8.06 16.82
N VAL A 311 0.56 -7.85 16.42
CA VAL A 311 -0.35 -8.91 15.99
C VAL A 311 0.22 -9.69 14.80
N TYR A 312 0.74 -8.96 13.80
CA TYR A 312 1.32 -9.55 12.60
C TYR A 312 2.63 -10.30 12.87
N TYR A 313 3.54 -9.72 13.66
CA TYR A 313 4.78 -10.38 14.06
C TYR A 313 4.51 -11.70 14.78
N ASN A 314 3.55 -11.71 15.72
CA ASN A 314 3.15 -12.93 16.41
C ASN A 314 2.65 -14.00 15.45
N HIS A 315 1.86 -13.62 14.45
CA HIS A 315 1.40 -14.56 13.42
C HIS A 315 2.56 -15.15 12.60
N VAL A 316 3.47 -14.30 12.07
CA VAL A 316 4.58 -14.77 11.23
C VAL A 316 5.54 -15.66 12.01
N GLN A 317 5.78 -15.37 13.29
CA GLN A 317 6.65 -16.17 14.16
C GLN A 317 5.94 -17.42 14.73
N GLY A 318 4.65 -17.63 14.44
CA GLY A 318 3.88 -18.77 14.95
C GLY A 318 3.58 -18.71 16.45
N PHE A 319 3.67 -17.53 17.08
CA PHE A 319 3.26 -17.34 18.47
C PHE A 319 1.74 -17.31 18.61
N PRO A 320 1.19 -17.80 19.73
CA PRO A 320 -0.24 -17.70 19.99
C PRO A 320 -0.66 -16.23 20.07
N ILE A 321 -1.63 -15.85 19.25
CA ILE A 321 -2.19 -14.50 19.23
C ILE A 321 -3.04 -14.33 20.50
N LYS A 322 -2.63 -13.41 21.39
CA LYS A 322 -3.43 -13.06 22.58
C LYS A 322 -4.57 -12.11 22.19
N PHE A 323 -5.79 -12.52 22.52
CA PHE A 323 -7.02 -11.76 22.26
C PHE A 323 -7.26 -10.67 23.29
#